data_AF-A0A5B7DAU8-F1
#
_entry.id   AF-A0A5B7DAU8-F1
#
_cell.length_a   1.000
_cell.length_b   1.000
_cell.length_c   1.000
_cell.angle_alpha   90.00
_cell.angle_beta   90.00
_cell.angle_gamma   90.00
#
_symmetry.space_group_name_H-M   'P 1'
#
loop_
_entity.id
_entity.type
_entity.pdbx_description
1 polymer ?
#
loop_
_entity_poly.entity_id
_entity_poly.type
_entity_poly.pdbx_seq_one_letter_code
_entity_poly.pdbx_strand_id
1 'polypeptide(L)'
;MAEKQAVMAGMMAANTDKRRESYRNLTNLLGEDEDSLDWSNYMGASDTGKVLKNLKADLTSQNEKEVLDALGVCMHLLASSSFLAGIDTSGQKSLYATLIKVLKTQRDKKIINIVLQSLARSRLTKEVYINDLDESFDVLREILQSKDLPPPVIVKVRKSALAVIGEVGETLDKMEDPSLRSNLMKTVLPDLKDKYCKDMVRMVLGGDISILQVWRETVGLLGTVLHSSRSLINCLLNVVEKAFKISDHECFDEAIQTMKFSDERQKSLGTLIFSFLLAHIRGITSADVQKKEVVDVVKELFSTLSHIESLCQPGDSQSHFLFKFFNLLTVGNLALPKKVLNSHQYHIPTTSSGDAQDIMCGTLSNHLIAQLCRPALLHHAVSGNE
;
A
#
# COMPACT_ATOMS: atom_id res chain seq x y z
N MET A 1 19.83 20.42 -22.66
CA MET A 1 20.86 20.94 -21.72
C MET A 1 20.69 22.44 -21.47
N ALA A 2 20.67 23.30 -22.49
CA ALA A 2 20.49 24.75 -22.33
C ALA A 2 19.17 25.15 -21.63
N GLU A 3 18.07 24.47 -21.94
CA GLU A 3 16.76 24.72 -21.31
C GLU A 3 16.76 24.41 -19.79
N LYS A 4 17.29 23.26 -19.38
CA LYS A 4 17.44 22.89 -17.96
C LYS A 4 18.34 23.90 -17.21
N GLN A 5 19.40 24.41 -17.83
CA GLN A 5 20.26 25.46 -17.24
C GLN A 5 19.53 26.81 -17.06
N ALA A 6 18.73 27.23 -18.04
CA ALA A 6 17.94 28.45 -17.93
C ALA A 6 16.91 28.36 -16.79
N VAL A 7 16.27 27.19 -16.64
CA VAL A 7 15.35 26.90 -15.54
C VAL A 7 16.06 26.95 -14.18
N MET A 8 17.25 26.37 -14.04
CA MET A 8 18.03 26.48 -12.78
C MET A 8 18.35 27.92 -12.42
N ALA A 9 18.77 28.73 -13.39
CA ALA A 9 19.07 30.14 -13.17
C ALA A 9 17.85 30.91 -12.65
N GLY A 10 16.66 30.56 -13.12
CA GLY A 10 15.42 31.17 -12.65
C GLY A 10 15.00 30.72 -11.24
N MET A 11 15.30 29.49 -10.82
CA MET A 11 15.08 29.03 -9.42
C MET A 11 15.95 29.79 -8.40
N MET A 12 17.09 30.30 -8.83
CA MET A 12 17.98 31.13 -8.00
C MET A 12 17.61 32.61 -7.99
N ALA A 13 16.60 33.02 -8.77
CA ALA A 13 16.23 34.42 -8.89
C ALA A 13 15.71 35.01 -7.57
N ALA A 14 16.02 36.28 -7.31
CA ALA A 14 15.46 37.01 -6.17
C ALA A 14 13.94 37.25 -6.32
N ASN A 15 13.45 37.38 -7.55
CA ASN A 15 12.04 37.58 -7.87
C ASN A 15 11.25 36.27 -7.74
N THR A 16 10.20 36.26 -6.90
CA THR A 16 9.35 35.10 -6.64
C THR A 16 8.62 34.59 -7.87
N ASP A 17 8.07 35.46 -8.72
CA ASP A 17 7.36 35.03 -9.93
C ASP A 17 8.28 34.28 -10.91
N LYS A 18 9.51 34.76 -11.07
CA LYS A 18 10.52 34.08 -11.89
C LYS A 18 10.91 32.71 -11.31
N ARG A 19 10.99 32.58 -9.98
CA ARG A 19 11.22 31.28 -9.33
C ARG A 19 10.08 30.32 -9.60
N ARG A 20 8.83 30.75 -9.40
CA ARG A 20 7.63 29.93 -9.60
C ARG A 20 7.49 29.46 -11.04
N GLU A 21 7.73 30.34 -12.01
CA GLU A 21 7.76 29.97 -13.42
C GLU A 21 8.79 28.87 -13.66
N SER A 22 9.98 29.02 -13.07
CA SER A 22 11.05 28.03 -13.18
C SER A 22 10.68 26.71 -12.51
N TYR A 23 10.03 26.73 -11.34
CA TYR A 23 9.54 25.53 -10.68
C TYR A 23 8.54 24.78 -11.55
N ARG A 24 7.56 25.47 -12.14
CA ARG A 24 6.58 24.85 -13.06
C ARG A 24 7.25 24.29 -14.31
N ASN A 25 8.13 25.06 -14.93
CA ASN A 25 8.86 24.61 -16.13
C ASN A 25 9.68 23.37 -15.81
N LEU A 26 10.34 23.35 -14.64
CA LEU A 26 11.10 22.19 -14.22
C LEU A 26 10.22 20.97 -13.95
N THR A 27 9.16 21.11 -13.16
CA THR A 27 8.22 20.01 -12.88
C THR A 27 7.60 19.46 -14.16
N ASN A 28 7.36 20.29 -15.19
CA ASN A 28 6.86 19.83 -16.48
C ASN A 28 7.94 19.12 -17.33
N LEU A 29 9.20 19.50 -17.16
CA LEU A 29 10.34 18.88 -17.86
C LEU A 29 10.78 17.57 -17.23
N LEU A 30 10.58 17.42 -15.91
CA LEU A 30 10.90 16.20 -15.17
C LEU A 30 9.71 15.23 -15.30
N GLY A 31 9.92 14.13 -16.02
CA GLY A 31 8.95 13.02 -16.03
C GLY A 31 8.87 12.29 -14.69
N GLU A 32 7.92 11.37 -14.55
CA GLU A 32 7.74 10.58 -13.32
C GLU A 32 8.96 9.70 -12.96
N ASP A 33 9.78 9.33 -13.97
CA ASP A 33 10.96 8.46 -13.88
C ASP A 33 12.32 9.21 -13.83
N GLU A 34 12.34 10.55 -13.82
CA GLU A 34 13.59 11.33 -13.83
C GLU A 34 14.28 11.46 -12.45
N ASP A 35 14.02 10.55 -11.50
CA ASP A 35 14.73 10.49 -10.20
C ASP A 35 16.25 10.23 -10.36
N SER A 36 16.69 9.88 -11.56
CA SER A 36 18.08 9.64 -11.95
C SER A 36 18.82 10.87 -12.46
N LEU A 37 18.17 12.05 -12.53
CA LEU A 37 18.84 13.25 -13.01
C LEU A 37 20.01 13.62 -12.08
N ASP A 38 21.19 13.74 -12.67
CA ASP A 38 22.40 14.20 -11.98
C ASP A 38 22.46 15.73 -11.98
N TRP A 39 22.02 16.31 -10.87
CA TRP A 39 21.94 17.76 -10.65
C TRP A 39 23.31 18.43 -10.57
N SER A 40 24.38 17.68 -10.30
CA SER A 40 25.74 18.23 -10.25
C SER A 40 26.20 18.81 -11.60
N ASN A 41 25.61 18.34 -12.71
CA ASN A 41 25.84 18.88 -14.05
C ASN A 41 25.19 20.24 -14.30
N TYR A 42 24.26 20.65 -13.42
CA TYR A 42 23.45 21.86 -13.60
C TYR A 42 23.64 22.89 -12.48
N MET A 43 24.07 22.46 -11.30
CA MET A 43 24.22 23.31 -10.11
C MET A 43 25.49 22.94 -9.34
N GLY A 44 26.30 23.95 -9.02
CA GLY A 44 27.37 23.80 -8.03
C GLY A 44 26.85 23.92 -6.59
N ALA A 45 27.68 23.63 -5.58
CA ALA A 45 27.28 23.69 -4.17
C ALA A 45 26.69 25.05 -3.73
N SER A 46 27.26 26.16 -4.23
CA SER A 46 26.73 27.52 -3.99
C SER A 46 25.31 27.69 -4.54
N ASP A 47 25.04 27.13 -5.72
CA ASP A 47 23.75 27.23 -6.40
C ASP A 47 22.70 26.38 -5.69
N THR A 48 23.08 25.15 -5.31
CA THR A 48 22.27 24.26 -4.47
C THR A 48 21.85 24.93 -3.16
N GLY A 49 22.78 25.61 -2.48
CA GLY A 49 22.48 26.36 -1.25
C GLY A 49 21.48 27.51 -1.47
N LYS A 50 21.59 28.24 -2.59
CA LYS A 50 20.64 29.31 -2.95
C LYS A 50 19.25 28.74 -3.28
N VAL A 51 19.19 27.67 -4.06
CA VAL A 51 17.94 26.98 -4.40
C VAL A 51 17.26 26.49 -3.13
N LEU A 52 17.99 25.86 -2.21
CA LEU A 52 17.47 25.40 -0.93
C LEU A 52 16.90 26.56 -0.10
N LYS A 53 17.61 27.69 -0.03
CA LYS A 53 17.14 28.88 0.69
C LYS A 53 15.82 29.41 0.10
N ASN A 54 15.76 29.53 -1.22
CA ASN A 54 14.57 30.02 -1.91
C ASN A 54 13.38 29.07 -1.75
N LEU A 55 13.60 27.76 -1.89
CA LEU A 55 12.56 26.75 -1.70
C LEU A 55 11.95 26.84 -0.30
N LYS A 56 12.77 26.95 0.75
CA LYS A 56 12.24 27.07 2.12
C LYS A 56 11.40 28.33 2.32
N ALA A 57 11.81 29.44 1.72
CA ALA A 57 11.02 30.68 1.75
C ALA A 57 9.67 30.48 1.05
N ASP A 58 9.67 29.90 -0.14
CA ASP A 58 8.45 29.74 -0.94
C ASP A 58 7.50 28.67 -0.35
N LEU A 59 8.05 27.60 0.26
CA LEU A 59 7.29 26.58 0.99
C LEU A 59 6.60 27.11 2.25
N THR A 60 7.10 28.20 2.82
CA THR A 60 6.52 28.85 4.01
C THR A 60 5.68 30.08 3.67
N SER A 61 5.44 30.32 2.38
CA SER A 61 4.57 31.40 1.91
C SER A 61 3.13 31.20 2.36
N GLN A 62 2.42 32.32 2.57
CA GLN A 62 0.97 32.32 2.77
C GLN A 62 0.20 32.11 1.46
N ASN A 63 0.86 32.27 0.31
CA ASN A 63 0.25 32.07 -0.99
C ASN A 63 0.30 30.58 -1.37
N GLU A 64 -0.85 29.90 -1.34
CA GLU A 64 -0.96 28.48 -1.66
C GLU A 64 -0.38 28.12 -3.03
N LYS A 65 -0.47 29.02 -4.02
CA LYS A 65 0.10 28.78 -5.35
C LYS A 65 1.62 28.76 -5.33
N GLU A 66 2.25 29.61 -4.51
CA GLU A 66 3.71 29.61 -4.31
C GLU A 66 4.16 28.30 -3.67
N VAL A 67 3.44 27.87 -2.63
CA VAL A 67 3.71 26.61 -1.93
C VAL A 67 3.57 25.43 -2.90
N LEU A 68 2.50 25.38 -3.70
CA LEU A 68 2.27 24.31 -4.68
C LEU A 68 3.35 24.26 -5.77
N ASP A 69 3.73 25.41 -6.33
CA ASP A 69 4.80 25.47 -7.34
C ASP A 69 6.13 24.98 -6.73
N ALA A 70 6.48 25.44 -5.52
CA ALA A 70 7.69 25.01 -4.82
C ALA A 70 7.69 23.52 -4.44
N LEU A 71 6.54 22.98 -4.03
CA LEU A 71 6.39 21.56 -3.70
C LEU A 71 6.55 20.66 -4.93
N GLY A 72 6.06 21.10 -6.09
CA GLY A 72 6.19 20.36 -7.34
C GLY A 72 7.65 20.03 -7.66
N VAL A 73 8.56 20.98 -7.51
CA VAL A 73 9.99 20.74 -7.70
C VAL A 73 10.64 20.05 -6.50
N CYS A 74 10.20 20.35 -5.28
CA CYS A 74 10.79 19.80 -4.05
C CYS A 74 10.74 18.26 -4.03
N MET A 75 9.66 17.67 -4.53
CA MET A 75 9.52 16.22 -4.68
C MET A 75 10.67 15.58 -5.46
N HIS A 76 11.01 16.13 -6.63
CA HIS A 76 12.08 15.61 -7.48
C HIS A 76 13.47 15.84 -6.90
N LEU A 77 13.67 16.99 -6.26
CA LEU A 77 14.94 17.32 -5.62
C LEU A 77 15.24 16.39 -4.43
N LEU A 78 14.23 16.09 -3.62
CA LEU A 78 14.34 15.17 -2.49
C LEU A 78 14.53 13.71 -2.93
N ALA A 79 13.98 13.33 -4.09
CA ALA A 79 14.18 12.00 -4.67
C ALA A 79 15.59 11.82 -5.27
N SER A 80 16.34 12.90 -5.50
CA SER A 80 17.65 12.83 -6.15
C SER A 80 18.83 12.82 -5.19
N SER A 81 19.61 11.74 -5.25
CA SER A 81 20.85 11.58 -4.48
C SER A 81 21.92 12.63 -4.83
N SER A 82 21.99 13.07 -6.09
CA SER A 82 22.99 14.06 -6.53
C SER A 82 22.70 15.46 -5.97
N PHE A 83 21.42 15.85 -5.87
CA PHE A 83 21.02 17.10 -5.23
C PHE A 83 21.30 17.06 -3.73
N LEU A 84 20.89 15.98 -3.05
CA LEU A 84 21.09 15.83 -1.61
C LEU A 84 22.57 15.76 -1.23
N ALA A 85 23.43 15.19 -2.07
CA ALA A 85 24.89 15.21 -1.87
C ALA A 85 25.47 16.63 -1.92
N GLY A 86 24.81 17.55 -2.63
CA GLY A 86 25.17 18.97 -2.67
C GLY A 86 24.69 19.78 -1.45
N ILE A 87 23.98 19.16 -0.50
CA ILE A 87 23.45 19.80 0.71
C ILE A 87 24.02 19.08 1.93
N ASP A 88 24.55 19.84 2.88
CA ASP A 88 24.99 19.30 4.16
C ASP A 88 23.82 18.77 5.00
N THR A 89 24.11 17.92 5.99
CA THR A 89 23.07 17.34 6.86
C THR A 89 22.24 18.42 7.58
N SER A 90 22.83 19.57 7.89
CA SER A 90 22.12 20.71 8.48
C SER A 90 21.06 21.31 7.53
N GLY A 91 21.41 21.50 6.26
CA GLY A 91 20.49 21.95 5.22
C GLY A 91 19.36 20.96 4.99
N GLN A 92 19.66 19.67 4.96
CA GLN A 92 18.65 18.60 4.84
C GLN A 92 17.68 18.60 6.03
N LYS A 93 18.20 18.69 7.27
CA LYS A 93 17.39 18.83 8.50
C LYS A 93 16.47 20.05 8.45
N SER A 94 17.01 21.20 8.04
CA SER A 94 16.23 22.42 7.92
C SER A 94 15.10 22.31 6.89
N LEU A 95 15.32 21.61 5.77
CA LEU A 95 14.28 21.37 4.77
C LEU A 95 13.20 20.42 5.29
N TYR A 96 13.62 19.32 5.93
CA TYR A 96 12.70 18.36 6.55
C TYR A 96 11.79 19.04 7.58
N ALA A 97 12.38 19.79 8.53
CA ALA A 97 11.63 20.56 9.52
C ALA A 97 10.67 21.58 8.87
N THR A 98 11.06 22.17 7.74
CA THR A 98 10.17 23.05 6.96
C THR A 98 8.95 22.28 6.44
N LEU A 99 9.14 21.09 5.88
CA LEU A 99 8.04 20.26 5.38
C LEU A 99 7.12 19.76 6.50
N ILE A 100 7.68 19.37 7.65
CA ILE A 100 6.88 19.02 8.83
C ILE A 100 6.05 20.22 9.31
N LYS A 101 6.64 21.43 9.32
CA LYS A 101 5.90 22.66 9.64
C LYS A 101 4.78 22.95 8.62
N VAL A 102 5.01 22.69 7.34
CA VAL A 102 3.97 22.81 6.30
C VAL A 102 2.82 21.85 6.60
N LEU A 103 3.08 20.59 6.96
CA LEU A 103 2.05 19.63 7.36
C LEU A 103 1.23 20.09 8.58
N LYS A 104 1.88 20.73 9.57
CA LYS A 104 1.21 21.25 10.77
C LYS A 104 0.30 22.44 10.50
N THR A 105 0.70 23.32 9.58
CA THR A 105 0.10 24.65 9.40
C THR A 105 -0.88 24.71 8.25
N GLN A 106 -0.66 23.91 7.21
CA GLN A 106 -1.52 23.92 6.02
C GLN A 106 -2.80 23.13 6.23
N ARG A 107 -3.87 23.61 5.62
CA ARG A 107 -5.19 22.94 5.60
C ARG A 107 -5.55 22.42 4.21
N ASP A 108 -4.88 22.92 3.18
CA ASP A 108 -5.11 22.44 1.82
C ASP A 108 -4.63 20.99 1.67
N LYS A 109 -5.58 20.13 1.33
CA LYS A 109 -5.38 18.68 1.18
C LYS A 109 -4.41 18.31 0.05
N LYS A 110 -4.34 19.13 -1.01
CA LYS A 110 -3.42 18.90 -2.13
C LYS A 110 -1.99 19.19 -1.68
N ILE A 111 -1.78 20.30 -0.95
CA ILE A 111 -0.50 20.65 -0.33
C ILE A 111 -0.06 19.53 0.62
N ILE A 112 -0.90 19.13 1.57
CA ILE A 112 -0.59 18.04 2.52
C ILE A 112 -0.18 16.77 1.78
N ASN A 113 -0.97 16.35 0.79
CA ASN A 113 -0.67 15.14 0.02
C ASN A 113 0.66 15.24 -0.72
N ILE A 114 0.99 16.36 -1.36
CA ILE A 114 2.25 16.53 -2.10
C ILE A 114 3.44 16.53 -1.14
N VAL A 115 3.32 17.15 0.05
CA VAL A 115 4.37 17.09 1.07
C VAL A 115 4.63 15.65 1.51
N LEU A 116 3.58 14.88 1.82
CA LEU A 116 3.72 13.48 2.22
C LEU A 116 4.35 12.63 1.10
N GLN A 117 3.96 12.84 -0.16
CA GLN A 117 4.58 12.17 -1.30
C GLN A 117 6.06 12.55 -1.47
N SER A 118 6.40 13.82 -1.25
CA SER A 118 7.78 14.31 -1.32
C SER A 118 8.64 13.67 -0.23
N LEU A 119 8.12 13.55 0.99
CA LEU A 119 8.80 12.88 2.10
C LEU A 119 8.93 11.37 1.85
N ALA A 120 7.89 10.70 1.35
CA ALA A 120 7.91 9.27 1.08
C ALA A 120 8.88 8.87 -0.04
N ARG A 121 9.15 9.77 -1.00
CA ARG A 121 10.15 9.57 -2.06
C ARG A 121 11.54 10.08 -1.68
N SER A 122 11.68 10.72 -0.52
CA SER A 122 12.91 11.43 -0.19
C SER A 122 14.04 10.46 0.13
N ARG A 123 15.25 10.79 -0.33
CA ARG A 123 16.49 10.04 -0.03
C ARG A 123 17.31 10.71 1.06
N LEU A 124 16.63 11.36 2.01
CA LEU A 124 17.26 12.06 3.13
C LEU A 124 18.10 11.09 3.96
N THR A 125 19.20 11.59 4.53
CA THR A 125 20.03 10.72 5.38
C THR A 125 19.32 10.39 6.69
N LYS A 126 19.67 9.24 7.28
CA LYS A 126 19.11 8.76 8.55
C LYS A 126 19.22 9.79 9.69
N GLU A 127 20.30 10.57 9.72
CA GLU A 127 20.54 11.61 10.74
C GLU A 127 19.48 12.71 10.70
N VAL A 128 18.83 12.92 9.55
CA VAL A 128 17.75 13.90 9.38
C VAL A 128 16.51 13.46 10.16
N TYR A 129 16.12 12.19 10.05
CA TYR A 129 14.91 11.68 10.68
C TYR A 129 14.99 11.58 12.20
N ILE A 130 16.16 11.23 12.75
CA ILE A 130 16.32 10.98 14.19
C ILE A 130 16.06 12.23 15.03
N ASN A 131 16.48 13.39 14.54
CA ASN A 131 16.44 14.63 15.32
C ASN A 131 15.00 15.07 15.65
N ASP A 132 14.10 14.94 14.68
CA ASP A 132 12.72 15.42 14.77
C ASP A 132 11.72 14.25 14.72
N LEU A 133 12.16 13.07 15.16
CA LEU A 133 11.45 11.80 14.99
C LEU A 133 10.09 11.83 15.68
N ASP A 134 10.06 12.22 16.95
CA ASP A 134 8.84 12.28 17.76
C ASP A 134 7.84 13.29 17.20
N GLU A 135 8.33 14.50 16.87
CA GLU A 135 7.51 15.56 16.30
C GLU A 135 6.88 15.14 14.96
N SER A 136 7.67 14.50 14.11
CA SER A 136 7.22 14.05 12.79
C SER A 136 6.17 12.95 12.91
N PHE A 137 6.34 12.03 13.86
CA PHE A 137 5.35 11.00 14.10
C PHE A 137 4.07 11.51 14.74
N ASP A 138 4.13 12.51 15.60
CA ASP A 138 2.93 13.15 16.12
C ASP A 138 2.11 13.79 15.00
N VAL A 139 2.78 14.47 14.05
CA VAL A 139 2.11 15.03 12.85
C VAL A 139 1.51 13.93 11.97
N LEU A 140 2.28 12.89 11.66
CA LEU A 140 1.78 11.79 10.82
C LEU A 140 0.61 11.05 11.50
N ARG A 141 0.67 10.89 12.82
CA ARG A 141 -0.41 10.30 13.63
C ARG A 141 -1.67 11.16 13.59
N GLU A 142 -1.55 12.47 13.74
CA GLU A 142 -2.68 13.40 13.61
C GLU A 142 -3.33 13.30 12.22
N ILE A 143 -2.52 13.24 11.16
CA ILE A 143 -2.98 13.06 9.78
C ILE A 143 -3.73 11.74 9.61
N LEU A 144 -3.18 10.63 10.13
CA LEU A 144 -3.84 9.31 10.08
C LEU A 144 -5.18 9.31 10.82
N GLN A 145 -5.29 10.10 11.90
CA GLN A 145 -6.51 10.21 12.71
C GLN A 145 -7.50 11.28 12.23
N SER A 146 -7.13 12.07 11.22
CA SER A 146 -8.02 13.09 10.64
C SER A 146 -9.33 12.46 10.19
N LYS A 147 -10.44 13.18 10.38
CA LYS A 147 -11.80 12.82 9.93
C LYS A 147 -12.43 13.88 9.04
N ASP A 148 -11.72 14.98 8.81
CA ASP A 148 -12.27 16.19 8.19
C ASP A 148 -12.14 16.17 6.65
N LEU A 149 -11.58 15.10 6.08
CA LEU A 149 -11.35 14.96 4.66
C LEU A 149 -12.38 14.03 4.02
N PRO A 150 -12.85 14.34 2.78
CA PRO A 150 -13.71 13.44 2.03
C PRO A 150 -13.04 12.07 1.79
N PRO A 151 -13.82 10.97 1.68
CA PRO A 151 -13.29 9.61 1.58
C PRO A 151 -12.17 9.40 0.52
N PRO A 152 -12.32 9.81 -0.75
CA PRO A 152 -11.26 9.58 -1.74
C PRO A 152 -9.97 10.38 -1.45
N VAL A 153 -10.09 11.53 -0.77
CA VAL A 153 -8.95 12.35 -0.38
C VAL A 153 -8.26 11.74 0.83
N ILE A 154 -9.03 11.33 1.84
CA ILE A 154 -8.47 10.84 3.09
C ILE A 154 -7.70 9.55 2.89
N VAL A 155 -8.17 8.68 1.99
CA VAL A 155 -7.47 7.46 1.56
C VAL A 155 -6.11 7.81 0.96
N LYS A 156 -6.05 8.77 0.03
CA LYS A 156 -4.80 9.19 -0.61
C LYS A 156 -3.80 9.77 0.41
N VAL A 157 -4.26 10.68 1.26
CA VAL A 157 -3.44 11.33 2.30
C VAL A 157 -2.91 10.29 3.30
N ARG A 158 -3.78 9.38 3.78
CA ARG A 158 -3.40 8.30 4.71
C ARG A 158 -2.42 7.33 4.09
N LYS A 159 -2.61 6.96 2.83
CA LYS A 159 -1.67 6.12 2.07
C LYS A 159 -0.28 6.77 2.02
N SER A 160 -0.21 8.06 1.68
CA SER A 160 1.06 8.78 1.65
C SER A 160 1.68 8.93 3.05
N ALA A 161 0.88 9.15 4.10
CA ALA A 161 1.40 9.18 5.47
C ALA A 161 2.00 7.83 5.91
N LEU A 162 1.35 6.71 5.59
CA LEU A 162 1.90 5.38 5.85
C LEU A 162 3.19 5.12 5.06
N ALA A 163 3.26 5.58 3.81
CA ALA A 163 4.48 5.48 3.00
C ALA A 163 5.64 6.25 3.65
N VAL A 164 5.40 7.44 4.21
CA VAL A 164 6.43 8.18 4.98
C VAL A 164 6.89 7.37 6.20
N ILE A 165 5.97 6.79 6.97
CA ILE A 165 6.34 5.96 8.14
C ILE A 165 7.15 4.73 7.69
N GLY A 166 6.79 4.14 6.54
CA GLY A 166 7.51 3.03 5.93
C GLY A 166 8.94 3.40 5.58
N GLU A 167 9.13 4.48 4.82
CA GLU A 167 10.46 4.96 4.40
C GLU A 167 11.34 5.31 5.60
N VAL A 168 10.79 6.00 6.60
CA VAL A 168 11.51 6.30 7.84
C VAL A 168 11.86 5.00 8.57
N GLY A 169 10.93 4.06 8.68
CA GLY A 169 11.14 2.76 9.31
C GLY A 169 12.25 1.94 8.65
N GLU A 170 12.25 1.85 7.32
CA GLU A 170 13.29 1.16 6.54
C GLU A 170 14.65 1.85 6.65
N THR A 171 14.67 3.18 6.72
CA THR A 171 15.90 3.94 6.96
C THR A 171 16.46 3.66 8.36
N LEU A 172 15.59 3.54 9.36
CA LEU A 172 15.97 3.18 10.73
C LEU A 172 16.39 1.70 10.86
N ASP A 173 15.82 0.78 10.08
CA ASP A 173 16.22 -0.64 10.08
C ASP A 173 17.65 -0.87 9.62
N LYS A 174 18.15 0.01 8.75
CA LYS A 174 19.55 -0.02 8.29
C LYS A 174 20.51 0.45 9.38
N MET A 175 20.02 0.82 10.57
CA MET A 175 20.84 1.23 11.70
C MET A 175 21.11 0.05 12.63
N GLU A 176 22.25 0.09 13.33
CA GLU A 176 22.66 -0.92 14.30
C GLU A 176 21.82 -0.89 15.59
N ASP A 177 20.92 0.09 15.75
CA ASP A 177 20.06 0.25 16.91
C ASP A 177 18.60 -0.16 16.63
N PRO A 178 18.22 -1.43 16.89
CA PRO A 178 16.85 -1.90 16.72
C PRO A 178 15.85 -1.28 17.72
N SER A 179 16.32 -0.56 18.74
CA SER A 179 15.44 0.06 19.74
C SER A 179 14.64 1.23 19.17
N LEU A 180 15.18 1.97 18.18
CA LEU A 180 14.50 3.11 17.54
C LEU A 180 13.24 2.66 16.80
N ARG A 181 13.32 1.59 16.01
CA ARG A 181 12.14 1.01 15.35
C ARG A 181 11.15 0.46 16.37
N SER A 182 11.63 -0.19 17.43
CA SER A 182 10.76 -0.70 18.49
C SER A 182 9.97 0.43 19.16
N ASN A 183 10.63 1.56 19.44
CA ASN A 183 9.99 2.74 20.02
C ASN A 183 8.97 3.36 19.06
N LEU A 184 9.33 3.50 17.78
CA LEU A 184 8.40 3.93 16.73
C LEU A 184 7.13 3.05 16.72
N MET A 185 7.31 1.73 16.68
CA MET A 185 6.17 0.80 16.65
C MET A 185 5.34 0.90 17.93
N LYS A 186 5.95 1.03 19.12
CA LYS A 186 5.21 1.23 20.37
C LYS A 186 4.32 2.48 20.36
N THR A 187 4.72 3.51 19.63
CA THR A 187 3.97 4.76 19.51
C THR A 187 2.80 4.64 18.52
N VAL A 188 3.01 3.98 17.38
CA VAL A 188 2.00 3.88 16.31
C VAL A 188 1.00 2.75 16.54
N LEU A 189 1.45 1.61 17.07
CA LEU A 189 0.62 0.40 17.22
C LEU A 189 -0.67 0.60 18.03
N PRO A 190 -0.66 1.30 19.19
CA PRO A 190 -1.88 1.49 19.98
C PRO A 190 -2.95 2.26 19.22
N ASP A 191 -2.59 3.38 18.58
CA ASP A 191 -3.51 4.19 17.80
C ASP A 191 -4.03 3.44 16.56
N LEU A 192 -3.16 2.65 15.93
CA LEU A 192 -3.51 1.82 14.78
C LEU A 192 -4.57 0.77 15.16
N LYS A 193 -4.40 0.11 16.31
CA LYS A 193 -5.32 -0.88 16.84
C LYS A 193 -6.65 -0.24 17.30
N ASP A 194 -6.57 0.80 18.13
CA ASP A 194 -7.72 1.25 18.91
C ASP A 194 -8.62 2.23 18.15
N LYS A 195 -8.04 2.99 17.22
CA LYS A 195 -8.76 4.03 16.44
C LYS A 195 -8.78 3.70 14.96
N TYR A 196 -7.61 3.43 14.38
CA TYR A 196 -7.47 3.40 12.93
C TYR A 196 -8.19 2.22 12.27
N CYS A 197 -8.02 1.00 12.80
CA CYS A 197 -8.74 -0.17 12.30
C CYS A 197 -10.27 -0.01 12.41
N LYS A 198 -10.76 0.60 13.50
CA LYS A 198 -12.20 0.88 13.66
C LYS A 198 -12.69 1.89 12.64
N ASP A 199 -11.86 2.87 12.31
CA ASP A 199 -12.19 3.86 11.29
C ASP A 199 -12.22 3.26 9.89
N MET A 200 -11.27 2.38 9.56
CA MET A 200 -11.29 1.62 8.32
C MET A 200 -12.57 0.78 8.18
N VAL A 201 -12.97 0.07 9.25
CA VAL A 201 -14.24 -0.67 9.28
C VAL A 201 -15.42 0.26 8.99
N ARG A 202 -15.46 1.43 9.62
CA ARG A 202 -16.53 2.42 9.41
C ARG A 202 -16.59 2.89 7.95
N MET A 203 -15.44 3.13 7.32
CA MET A 203 -15.35 3.55 5.91
C MET A 203 -15.81 2.44 4.96
N VAL A 204 -15.34 1.20 5.19
CA VAL A 204 -15.78 0.02 4.44
C VAL A 204 -17.29 -0.13 4.54
N LEU A 205 -17.87 -0.11 5.74
CA LEU A 205 -19.32 -0.19 5.95
C LEU A 205 -20.10 1.00 5.35
N GLY A 206 -19.44 2.13 5.14
CA GLY A 206 -19.97 3.28 4.42
C GLY A 206 -19.83 3.19 2.89
N GLY A 207 -19.33 2.07 2.36
CA GLY A 207 -19.14 1.83 0.93
C GLY A 207 -17.82 2.35 0.35
N ASP A 208 -16.90 2.88 1.17
CA ASP A 208 -15.58 3.28 0.67
C ASP A 208 -14.59 2.12 0.75
N ILE A 209 -14.47 1.41 -0.36
CA ILE A 209 -13.60 0.23 -0.52
C ILE A 209 -12.13 0.64 -0.69
N SER A 210 -11.86 1.86 -1.15
CA SER A 210 -10.50 2.32 -1.44
C SER A 210 -9.61 2.37 -0.20
N ILE A 211 -10.22 2.38 0.99
CA ILE A 211 -9.53 2.24 2.28
C ILE A 211 -8.79 0.90 2.45
N LEU A 212 -9.16 -0.15 1.69
CA LEU A 212 -8.44 -1.43 1.70
C LEU A 212 -7.02 -1.29 1.15
N GLN A 213 -6.76 -0.32 0.27
CA GLN A 213 -5.39 0.01 -0.16
C GLN A 213 -4.55 0.50 1.02
N VAL A 214 -5.13 1.32 1.88
CA VAL A 214 -4.48 1.84 3.09
C VAL A 214 -4.26 0.72 4.12
N TRP A 215 -5.20 -0.22 4.20
CA TRP A 215 -5.01 -1.45 4.97
C TRP A 215 -3.81 -2.26 4.46
N ARG A 216 -3.63 -2.37 3.13
CA ARG A 216 -2.49 -3.07 2.52
C ARG A 216 -1.16 -2.45 2.93
N GLU A 217 -1.05 -1.13 2.80
CA GLU A 217 0.15 -0.39 3.21
C GLU A 217 0.41 -0.55 4.71
N THR A 218 -0.65 -0.54 5.52
CA THR A 218 -0.56 -0.76 6.97
C THR A 218 0.03 -2.13 7.28
N VAL A 219 -0.45 -3.17 6.60
CA VAL A 219 0.04 -4.52 6.75
C VAL A 219 1.50 -4.64 6.30
N GLY A 220 1.86 -4.03 5.17
CA GLY A 220 3.24 -3.97 4.67
C GLY A 220 4.19 -3.31 5.66
N LEU A 221 3.80 -2.15 6.20
CA LEU A 221 4.54 -1.39 7.19
C LEU A 221 4.82 -2.22 8.46
N LEU A 222 3.80 -2.93 8.94
CA LEU A 222 3.90 -3.70 10.19
C LEU A 222 4.75 -4.96 10.00
N GLY A 223 4.69 -5.61 8.82
CA GLY A 223 5.52 -6.76 8.49
C GLY A 223 5.54 -7.83 9.60
N THR A 224 6.73 -8.18 10.07
CA THR A 224 6.93 -9.21 11.13
C THR A 224 6.44 -8.77 12.51
N VAL A 225 6.22 -7.48 12.76
CA VAL A 225 5.64 -6.96 14.01
C VAL A 225 4.22 -7.48 14.22
N LEU A 226 3.50 -7.83 13.15
CA LEU A 226 2.20 -8.48 13.25
C LEU A 226 2.27 -9.82 13.98
N HIS A 227 3.34 -10.59 13.78
CA HIS A 227 3.47 -11.94 14.34
C HIS A 227 3.44 -11.96 15.87
N SER A 228 3.88 -10.87 16.51
CA SER A 228 3.90 -10.76 17.97
C SER A 228 2.59 -10.21 18.57
N SER A 229 1.62 -9.77 17.76
CA SER A 229 0.38 -9.15 18.25
C SER A 229 -0.89 -9.75 17.63
N ARG A 230 -1.36 -10.86 18.21
CA ARG A 230 -2.65 -11.49 17.84
C ARG A 230 -3.81 -10.49 17.89
N SER A 231 -3.82 -9.58 18.86
CA SER A 231 -4.90 -8.59 18.98
C SER A 231 -4.96 -7.61 17.81
N LEU A 232 -3.80 -7.19 17.29
CA LEU A 232 -3.72 -6.31 16.13
C LEU A 232 -4.08 -7.04 14.84
N ILE A 233 -3.62 -8.29 14.67
CA ILE A 233 -4.03 -9.15 13.56
C ILE A 233 -5.56 -9.24 13.51
N ASN A 234 -6.22 -9.49 14.64
CA ASN A 234 -7.68 -9.57 14.69
C ASN A 234 -8.37 -8.25 14.31
N CYS A 235 -7.81 -7.11 14.72
CA CYS A 235 -8.33 -5.79 14.33
C CYS A 235 -8.23 -5.56 12.81
N LEU A 236 -7.10 -5.92 12.21
CA LEU A 236 -6.89 -5.81 10.76
C LEU A 236 -7.76 -6.80 9.98
N LEU A 237 -7.87 -8.05 10.45
CA LEU A 237 -8.76 -9.05 9.88
C LEU A 237 -10.21 -8.61 9.90
N ASN A 238 -10.65 -7.96 10.97
CA ASN A 238 -12.01 -7.44 11.06
C ASN A 238 -12.30 -6.39 9.98
N VAL A 239 -11.33 -5.59 9.53
CA VAL A 239 -11.53 -4.66 8.39
C VAL A 239 -11.89 -5.44 7.14
N VAL A 240 -11.09 -6.45 6.81
CA VAL A 240 -11.25 -7.29 5.62
C VAL A 240 -12.52 -8.15 5.71
N GLU A 241 -12.82 -8.71 6.89
CA GLU A 241 -14.06 -9.45 7.15
C GLU A 241 -15.30 -8.58 6.88
N LYS A 242 -15.26 -7.29 7.25
CA LYS A 242 -16.37 -6.37 6.99
C LYS A 242 -16.50 -6.06 5.51
N ALA A 243 -15.40 -5.93 4.78
CA ALA A 243 -15.43 -5.76 3.33
C ALA A 243 -16.05 -6.98 2.63
N PHE A 244 -15.65 -8.19 3.05
CA PHE A 244 -16.22 -9.43 2.53
C PHE A 244 -17.72 -9.62 2.79
N LYS A 245 -18.25 -8.99 3.83
CA LYS A 245 -19.68 -9.07 4.19
C LYS A 245 -20.55 -8.10 3.43
N ILE A 246 -19.97 -7.15 2.70
CA ILE A 246 -20.73 -6.25 1.83
C ILE A 246 -21.02 -7.01 0.53
N SER A 247 -22.30 -7.13 0.18
CA SER A 247 -22.79 -7.86 -1.00
C SER A 247 -22.52 -7.12 -2.31
N ASP A 248 -21.26 -6.71 -2.51
CA ASP A 248 -20.77 -6.01 -3.68
C ASP A 248 -19.52 -6.73 -4.17
N HIS A 249 -19.56 -7.24 -5.39
CA HIS A 249 -18.45 -7.99 -6.00
C HIS A 249 -17.17 -7.13 -6.08
N GLU A 250 -17.28 -5.80 -6.21
CA GLU A 250 -16.11 -4.92 -6.21
C GLU A 250 -15.42 -4.86 -4.84
N CYS A 251 -16.19 -4.90 -3.73
CA CYS A 251 -15.65 -4.97 -2.37
C CYS A 251 -14.84 -6.26 -2.18
N PHE A 252 -15.40 -7.32 -2.72
CA PHE A 252 -14.85 -8.66 -2.64
C PHE A 252 -13.53 -8.75 -3.42
N ASP A 253 -13.52 -8.31 -4.68
CA ASP A 253 -12.34 -8.32 -5.54
C ASP A 253 -11.21 -7.46 -4.96
N GLU A 254 -11.50 -6.24 -4.51
CA GLU A 254 -10.46 -5.37 -3.93
C GLU A 254 -9.88 -5.96 -2.63
N ALA A 255 -10.68 -6.63 -1.79
CA ALA A 255 -10.19 -7.34 -0.61
C ALA A 255 -9.23 -8.48 -0.98
N ILE A 256 -9.52 -9.20 -2.05
CA ILE A 256 -8.66 -10.26 -2.59
C ILE A 256 -7.40 -9.69 -3.23
N GLN A 257 -7.51 -8.66 -4.07
CA GLN A 257 -6.36 -7.95 -4.64
C GLN A 257 -5.46 -7.42 -3.52
N THR A 258 -6.06 -6.98 -2.41
CA THR A 258 -5.38 -6.51 -1.20
C THR A 258 -4.58 -7.60 -0.49
N MET A 259 -4.89 -8.86 -0.75
CA MET A 259 -4.12 -10.02 -0.33
C MET A 259 -3.14 -10.54 -1.39
N LYS A 260 -2.99 -9.86 -2.55
CA LYS A 260 -1.90 -10.17 -3.48
C LYS A 260 -0.58 -9.67 -2.91
N PHE A 261 0.26 -10.62 -2.56
CA PHE A 261 1.52 -10.40 -1.85
C PHE A 261 2.69 -10.84 -2.75
N SER A 262 3.62 -9.92 -3.03
CA SER A 262 4.79 -10.17 -3.90
C SER A 262 6.00 -10.74 -3.13
N ASP A 263 6.06 -10.53 -1.81
CA ASP A 263 7.15 -10.98 -0.93
C ASP A 263 6.80 -12.27 -0.15
N GLU A 264 7.78 -13.18 0.04
CA GLU A 264 7.71 -14.36 0.91
C GLU A 264 7.18 -14.07 2.32
N ARG A 265 7.56 -12.93 2.92
CA ARG A 265 7.05 -12.52 4.25
C ARG A 265 5.55 -12.24 4.21
N GLN A 266 5.09 -11.62 3.12
CA GLN A 266 3.70 -11.30 2.90
C GLN A 266 2.87 -12.54 2.51
N LYS A 267 3.44 -13.53 1.80
CA LYS A 267 2.80 -14.85 1.55
C LYS A 267 2.44 -15.58 2.84
N SER A 268 3.28 -15.49 3.87
CA SER A 268 3.03 -16.10 5.19
C SER A 268 1.82 -15.46 5.88
N LEU A 269 1.70 -14.14 5.81
CA LEU A 269 0.55 -13.42 6.34
C LEU A 269 -0.72 -13.67 5.53
N GLY A 270 -0.64 -13.69 4.19
CA GLY A 270 -1.76 -14.10 3.34
C GLY A 270 -2.25 -15.49 3.69
N THR A 271 -1.34 -16.45 3.87
CA THR A 271 -1.69 -17.81 4.34
C THR A 271 -2.46 -17.74 5.67
N LEU A 272 -2.02 -16.91 6.62
CA LEU A 272 -2.66 -16.76 7.92
C LEU A 272 -4.06 -16.15 7.81
N ILE A 273 -4.22 -15.08 7.04
CA ILE A 273 -5.50 -14.39 6.84
C ILE A 273 -6.52 -15.33 6.20
N PHE A 274 -6.10 -16.02 5.14
CA PHE A 274 -6.94 -17.01 4.49
C PHE A 274 -7.25 -18.20 5.40
N SER A 275 -6.32 -18.62 6.26
CA SER A 275 -6.60 -19.65 7.27
C SER A 275 -7.72 -19.22 8.23
N PHE A 276 -7.78 -17.94 8.61
CA PHE A 276 -8.88 -17.40 9.41
C PHE A 276 -10.20 -17.32 8.64
N LEU A 277 -10.18 -16.89 7.38
CA LEU A 277 -11.36 -16.89 6.51
C LEU A 277 -11.91 -18.31 6.35
N LEU A 278 -11.04 -19.29 6.08
CA LEU A 278 -11.41 -20.71 5.99
C LEU A 278 -11.96 -21.25 7.30
N ALA A 279 -11.37 -20.88 8.45
CA ALA A 279 -11.92 -21.26 9.75
C ALA A 279 -13.34 -20.71 9.95
N HIS A 280 -13.61 -19.48 9.51
CA HIS A 280 -14.92 -18.86 9.59
C HIS A 280 -15.94 -19.52 8.65
N ILE A 281 -15.57 -19.73 7.38
CA ILE A 281 -16.39 -20.43 6.39
C ILE A 281 -16.66 -21.87 6.86
N ARG A 282 -15.66 -22.54 7.45
CA ARG A 282 -15.84 -23.85 8.08
C ARG A 282 -16.83 -23.79 9.23
N GLY A 283 -16.78 -22.77 10.09
CA GLY A 283 -17.75 -22.58 11.16
C GLY A 283 -19.18 -22.44 10.62
N ILE A 284 -19.37 -21.62 9.59
CA ILE A 284 -20.66 -21.42 8.90
C ILE A 284 -21.14 -22.73 8.27
N THR A 285 -20.27 -23.40 7.52
CA THR A 285 -20.60 -24.63 6.80
C THR A 285 -20.77 -25.87 7.69
N SER A 286 -20.22 -25.86 8.90
CA SER A 286 -20.39 -26.95 9.87
C SER A 286 -21.72 -26.90 10.62
N ALA A 287 -22.39 -25.74 10.64
CA ALA A 287 -23.61 -25.53 11.42
C ALA A 287 -24.88 -26.01 10.71
N ASP A 288 -25.07 -25.70 9.42
CA ASP A 288 -26.23 -26.18 8.65
C ASP A 288 -25.99 -26.10 7.12
N VAL A 289 -25.50 -27.19 6.54
CA VAL A 289 -25.02 -27.28 5.15
C VAL A 289 -26.11 -26.96 4.11
N GLN A 290 -27.40 -27.13 4.46
CA GLN A 290 -28.50 -26.96 3.51
C GLN A 290 -29.11 -25.55 3.49
N LYS A 291 -28.68 -24.65 4.38
CA LYS A 291 -29.16 -23.27 4.34
C LYS A 291 -28.65 -22.56 3.09
N LYS A 292 -29.55 -21.83 2.42
CA LYS A 292 -29.23 -21.02 1.24
C LYS A 292 -28.01 -20.12 1.45
N GLU A 293 -27.92 -19.48 2.61
CA GLU A 293 -26.78 -18.63 2.99
C GLU A 293 -25.43 -19.37 2.97
N VAL A 294 -25.41 -20.64 3.39
CA VAL A 294 -24.19 -21.47 3.34
C VAL A 294 -23.85 -21.83 1.91
N VAL A 295 -24.86 -22.07 1.06
CA VAL A 295 -24.70 -22.29 -0.39
C VAL A 295 -24.11 -21.06 -1.07
N ASP A 296 -24.63 -19.87 -0.76
CA ASP A 296 -24.18 -18.61 -1.34
C ASP A 296 -22.73 -18.29 -0.92
N VAL A 297 -22.37 -18.47 0.36
CA VAL A 297 -20.99 -18.27 0.86
C VAL A 297 -19.98 -19.21 0.18
N VAL A 298 -20.34 -20.48 -0.01
CA VAL A 298 -19.46 -21.45 -0.68
C VAL A 298 -19.36 -21.13 -2.18
N LYS A 299 -20.45 -20.74 -2.84
CA LYS A 299 -20.39 -20.33 -4.25
C LYS A 299 -19.52 -19.09 -4.44
N GLU A 300 -19.66 -18.09 -3.58
CA GLU A 300 -18.85 -16.87 -3.64
C GLU A 300 -17.37 -17.22 -3.47
N LEU A 301 -17.01 -17.97 -2.42
CA LEU A 301 -15.64 -18.44 -2.19
C LEU A 301 -15.01 -19.10 -3.43
N PHE A 302 -15.78 -19.87 -4.20
CA PHE A 302 -15.24 -20.57 -5.37
C PHE A 302 -15.23 -19.72 -6.64
N SER A 303 -16.20 -18.80 -6.79
CA SER A 303 -16.18 -17.76 -7.82
C SER A 303 -14.90 -16.92 -7.68
N THR A 304 -14.58 -16.53 -6.44
CA THR A 304 -13.32 -15.87 -6.07
C THR A 304 -12.10 -16.66 -6.51
N LEU A 305 -12.06 -17.95 -6.18
CA LEU A 305 -10.88 -18.76 -6.47
C LEU A 305 -10.66 -18.90 -7.95
N SER A 306 -11.76 -19.03 -8.71
CA SER A 306 -11.73 -19.01 -10.17
C SER A 306 -11.23 -17.66 -10.70
N HIS A 307 -11.62 -16.54 -10.07
CA HIS A 307 -11.10 -15.22 -10.45
C HIS A 307 -9.61 -15.08 -10.13
N ILE A 308 -9.15 -15.47 -8.94
CA ILE A 308 -7.72 -15.45 -8.59
C ILE A 308 -6.93 -16.34 -9.54
N GLU A 309 -7.41 -17.56 -9.81
CA GLU A 309 -6.81 -18.48 -10.78
C GLU A 309 -6.62 -17.80 -12.14
N SER A 310 -7.63 -17.07 -12.63
CA SER A 310 -7.55 -16.38 -13.92
C SER A 310 -6.48 -15.29 -13.99
N LEU A 311 -5.99 -14.81 -12.85
CA LEU A 311 -4.94 -13.79 -12.75
C LEU A 311 -3.54 -14.39 -12.53
N CYS A 312 -3.45 -15.70 -12.27
CA CYS A 312 -2.18 -16.39 -12.05
C CYS A 312 -1.48 -16.70 -13.38
N GLN A 313 -0.16 -16.55 -13.40
CA GLN A 313 0.71 -17.15 -14.43
C GLN A 313 1.34 -18.45 -13.91
N PRO A 314 1.63 -19.44 -14.77
CA PRO A 314 2.33 -20.65 -14.35
C PRO A 314 3.65 -20.31 -13.65
N GLY A 315 3.79 -20.72 -12.39
CA GLY A 315 5.01 -20.61 -11.59
C GLY A 315 5.21 -19.30 -10.87
N ASP A 316 4.31 -18.35 -11.02
CA ASP A 316 4.36 -17.11 -10.25
C ASP A 316 4.07 -17.35 -8.75
N SER A 317 4.26 -16.32 -7.93
CA SER A 317 3.95 -16.39 -6.51
C SER A 317 2.47 -16.65 -6.21
N GLN A 318 1.56 -16.27 -7.13
CA GLN A 318 0.11 -16.37 -6.95
C GLN A 318 -0.39 -17.81 -7.17
N SER A 319 0.15 -18.53 -8.14
CA SER A 319 -0.12 -19.94 -8.40
C SER A 319 0.35 -20.83 -7.25
N HIS A 320 1.55 -20.57 -6.69
CA HIS A 320 2.03 -21.24 -5.47
C HIS A 320 1.13 -20.96 -4.26
N PHE A 321 0.67 -19.71 -4.14
CA PHE A 321 -0.26 -19.30 -3.09
C PHE A 321 -1.62 -20.01 -3.23
N LEU A 322 -2.19 -20.03 -4.45
CA LEU A 322 -3.45 -20.71 -4.78
C LEU A 322 -3.36 -22.21 -4.49
N PHE A 323 -2.25 -22.85 -4.84
CA PHE A 323 -2.00 -24.27 -4.53
C PHE A 323 -2.01 -24.54 -3.02
N LYS A 324 -1.31 -23.70 -2.25
CA LYS A 324 -1.31 -23.80 -0.77
C LYS A 324 -2.72 -23.60 -0.21
N PHE A 325 -3.50 -22.71 -0.82
CA PHE A 325 -4.87 -22.45 -0.41
C PHE A 325 -5.82 -23.61 -0.73
N PHE A 326 -5.75 -24.20 -1.92
CA PHE A 326 -6.50 -25.42 -2.23
C PHE A 326 -6.13 -26.58 -1.32
N ASN A 327 -4.85 -26.70 -0.94
CA ASN A 327 -4.42 -27.69 0.06
C ASN A 327 -5.09 -27.44 1.43
N LEU A 328 -5.19 -26.19 1.89
CA LEU A 328 -5.91 -25.85 3.14
C LEU A 328 -7.42 -26.11 3.06
N LEU A 329 -8.03 -25.94 1.90
CA LEU A 329 -9.45 -26.22 1.65
C LEU A 329 -9.78 -27.72 1.64
N THR A 330 -8.83 -28.55 1.23
CA THR A 330 -9.02 -29.98 1.00
C THR A 330 -8.44 -30.86 2.11
N VAL A 331 -7.40 -30.40 2.79
CA VAL A 331 -6.61 -31.18 3.75
C VAL A 331 -6.41 -30.43 5.07
N GLY A 332 -6.61 -31.14 6.19
CA GLY A 332 -6.29 -30.65 7.53
C GLY A 332 -7.46 -30.00 8.30
N ASN A 333 -7.11 -29.27 9.37
CA ASN A 333 -8.07 -28.74 10.35
C ASN A 333 -8.91 -27.56 9.85
N LEU A 334 -8.63 -27.06 8.65
CA LEU A 334 -9.37 -25.98 7.99
C LEU A 334 -10.11 -26.45 6.74
N ALA A 335 -10.01 -27.74 6.41
CA ALA A 335 -10.69 -28.31 5.27
C ALA A 335 -12.21 -28.12 5.39
N LEU A 336 -12.85 -27.88 4.23
CA LEU A 336 -14.30 -27.85 4.16
C LEU A 336 -14.88 -29.21 4.58
N PRO A 337 -16.04 -29.22 5.25
CA PRO A 337 -16.68 -30.47 5.64
C PRO A 337 -16.88 -31.39 4.43
N LYS A 338 -16.63 -32.71 4.58
CA LYS A 338 -16.83 -33.70 3.51
C LYS A 338 -18.23 -33.63 2.88
N LYS A 339 -19.25 -33.26 3.66
CA LYS A 339 -20.63 -33.07 3.19
C LYS A 339 -20.76 -31.90 2.21
N VAL A 340 -20.00 -30.82 2.38
CA VAL A 340 -19.94 -29.68 1.46
C VAL A 340 -19.17 -30.06 0.20
N LEU A 341 -17.99 -30.66 0.38
CA LEU A 341 -17.13 -31.11 -0.70
C LEU A 341 -17.83 -32.11 -1.64
N ASN A 342 -18.63 -33.03 -1.07
CA ASN A 342 -19.38 -34.04 -1.82
C ASN A 342 -20.81 -33.63 -2.17
N SER A 343 -21.20 -32.36 -1.98
CA SER A 343 -22.54 -31.91 -2.30
C SER A 343 -22.63 -31.42 -3.74
N HIS A 344 -23.74 -31.77 -4.39
CA HIS A 344 -24.12 -31.29 -5.72
C HIS A 344 -24.86 -29.93 -5.69
N GLN A 345 -25.18 -29.41 -4.50
CA GLN A 345 -25.92 -28.14 -4.34
C GLN A 345 -25.06 -26.92 -4.72
N TYR A 346 -23.75 -27.07 -4.72
CA TYR A 346 -22.78 -25.99 -4.92
C TYR A 346 -22.26 -25.94 -6.35
N HIS A 347 -23.12 -26.18 -7.34
CA HIS A 347 -22.76 -26.07 -8.75
C HIS A 347 -22.23 -24.65 -9.05
N ILE A 348 -20.95 -24.55 -9.42
CA ILE A 348 -20.29 -23.31 -9.84
C ILE A 348 -20.09 -23.40 -11.35
N PRO A 349 -20.77 -22.57 -12.16
CA PRO A 349 -20.59 -22.60 -13.60
C PRO A 349 -19.15 -22.20 -13.97
N THR A 350 -18.43 -23.09 -14.65
CA THR A 350 -17.09 -22.83 -15.15
C THR A 350 -17.15 -22.10 -16.48
N THR A 351 -16.96 -20.78 -16.45
CA THR A 351 -16.70 -19.86 -17.58
C THR A 351 -17.82 -19.64 -18.61
N SER A 352 -17.81 -18.45 -19.21
CA SER A 352 -18.78 -17.87 -20.16
C SER A 352 -18.60 -18.31 -21.63
N SER A 353 -17.68 -19.24 -21.92
CA SER A 353 -17.50 -19.81 -23.27
C SER A 353 -18.13 -21.20 -23.32
N GLY A 354 -19.25 -21.31 -24.04
CA GLY A 354 -20.18 -22.44 -24.06
C GLY A 354 -19.68 -23.79 -24.58
N ASP A 355 -18.37 -24.06 -24.63
CA ASP A 355 -17.84 -25.26 -25.30
C ASP A 355 -17.16 -26.28 -24.37
N ALA A 356 -17.06 -26.01 -23.06
CA ALA A 356 -16.51 -26.96 -22.08
C ALA A 356 -17.51 -27.32 -20.96
N GLN A 357 -18.81 -27.25 -21.25
CA GLN A 357 -19.85 -27.42 -20.23
C GLN A 357 -20.09 -28.86 -19.74
N ASP A 358 -19.41 -29.89 -20.27
CA ASP A 358 -19.95 -31.26 -20.13
C ASP A 358 -19.00 -32.37 -19.66
N ILE A 359 -17.77 -32.10 -19.21
CA ILE A 359 -16.90 -33.22 -18.79
C ILE A 359 -17.00 -33.55 -17.29
N MET A 360 -17.47 -32.64 -16.43
CA MET A 360 -17.61 -32.94 -14.99
C MET A 360 -18.86 -32.33 -14.34
N CYS A 361 -20.02 -32.95 -14.60
CA CYS A 361 -21.09 -32.98 -13.60
C CYS A 361 -20.52 -33.54 -12.29
N GLY A 362 -20.53 -32.75 -11.21
CA GLY A 362 -19.75 -33.15 -10.04
C GLY A 362 -19.99 -32.32 -8.79
N THR A 363 -19.62 -32.94 -7.68
CA THR A 363 -19.54 -32.30 -6.37
C THR A 363 -18.43 -31.24 -6.37
N LEU A 364 -18.40 -30.37 -5.36
CA LEU A 364 -17.35 -29.36 -5.19
C LEU A 364 -15.92 -29.95 -5.21
N SER A 365 -15.76 -31.21 -4.76
CA SER A 365 -14.53 -31.99 -4.88
C SER A 365 -14.05 -32.13 -6.32
N ASN A 366 -14.96 -32.38 -7.27
CA ASN A 366 -14.60 -32.54 -8.68
C ASN A 366 -14.11 -31.22 -9.29
N HIS A 367 -14.74 -30.11 -8.90
CA HIS A 367 -14.28 -28.78 -9.29
C HIS A 367 -12.90 -28.46 -8.71
N LEU A 368 -12.64 -28.78 -7.44
CA LEU A 368 -11.31 -28.61 -6.81
C LEU A 368 -10.24 -29.47 -7.48
N ILE A 369 -10.56 -30.71 -7.86
CA ILE A 369 -9.63 -31.58 -8.59
C ILE A 369 -9.30 -30.96 -9.95
N ALA A 370 -10.29 -30.44 -10.69
CA ALA A 370 -10.07 -29.74 -11.94
C ALA A 370 -9.12 -28.54 -11.77
N GLN A 371 -9.39 -27.72 -10.76
CA GLN A 371 -8.64 -26.53 -10.39
C GLN A 371 -7.22 -26.84 -9.87
N LEU A 372 -7.00 -28.00 -9.24
CA LEU A 372 -5.67 -28.45 -8.83
C LEU A 372 -4.86 -29.02 -9.99
N CYS A 373 -5.53 -29.70 -10.93
CA CYS A 373 -4.89 -30.27 -12.10
C CYS A 373 -4.53 -29.22 -13.16
N ARG A 374 -5.28 -28.11 -13.27
CA ARG A 374 -5.08 -27.10 -14.32
C ARG A 374 -3.75 -26.33 -14.19
N PRO A 375 -3.34 -25.82 -13.01
CA PRO A 375 -2.02 -25.22 -12.81
C PRO A 375 -0.89 -26.24 -13.02
N ALA A 376 -1.05 -27.48 -12.56
CA ALA A 376 -0.04 -28.54 -12.71
C ALA A 376 0.17 -28.96 -14.19
N LEU A 377 -0.92 -29.00 -14.98
CA LEU A 377 -0.87 -29.29 -16.42
C LEU A 377 -0.32 -28.12 -17.23
N LEU A 378 -0.63 -26.88 -16.85
CA LEU A 378 -0.05 -25.68 -17.46
C LEU A 378 1.44 -25.51 -17.13
N HIS A 379 1.86 -25.88 -15.91
CA HIS A 379 3.27 -25.93 -15.53
C HIS A 379 4.09 -26.90 -16.37
N HIS A 380 3.55 -28.09 -16.65
CA HIS A 380 4.22 -29.09 -17.49
C HIS A 380 4.25 -28.73 -18.99
N ALA A 381 3.26 -27.99 -19.48
CA ALA A 381 3.22 -27.53 -20.87
C ALA A 381 4.25 -26.43 -21.17
N VAL A 382 4.63 -25.63 -20.17
CA VAL A 382 5.61 -24.54 -20.33
C VAL A 382 7.04 -25.00 -20.01
N SER A 383 7.21 -26.02 -19.15
CA SER A 383 8.52 -26.63 -18.87
C SER A 383 8.95 -27.72 -19.87
N GLY A 384 8.14 -28.01 -20.89
CA GLY A 384 8.47 -28.95 -21.97
C GLY A 384 9.41 -28.42 -23.06
N ASN A 385 10.18 -27.36 -22.79
CA ASN A 385 11.25 -26.85 -23.65
C ASN A 385 12.64 -27.04 -22.99
N GLU A 386 12.85 -28.19 -22.34
CA GLU A 386 14.18 -28.74 -22.08
C GLU A 386 14.33 -30.12 -22.73
#